data_AF-A0A9Q0CYD1-F1
#
_entry.id   AF-A0A9Q0CYD1-F1
#
_cell.length_a   1.000
_cell.length_b   1.000
_cell.length_c   1.000
_cell.angle_alpha   90.00
_cell.angle_beta   90.00
_cell.angle_gamma   90.00
#
_symmetry.space_group_name_H-M   'P 1'
#
loop_
_entity.id
_entity.type
_entity.pdbx_description
1 polymer ?
#
loop_
_entity_poly.entity_id
_entity_poly.type
_entity_poly.pdbx_seq_one_letter_code
_entity_poly.pdbx_strand_id
1 'polypeptide(L)'
;MAPIEASHQTLEKAYQLLKSGGPVEVGEVNGLLNSATRDCVPNQRNSIVAFQSQTGVEVCTFSLVLKNASSLLDDKDPVKLEAEASLNQLIRSFSDIGGLIGTSNFELSSDRKRIEDGLADTISVLDKFEQGVKNCLGI
;
A
#
# COMPACT_ATOMS: atom_id res chain seq x y z
N MET A 1 2.27 -10.71 -9.71
CA MET A 1 0.80 -10.68 -9.85
C MET A 1 0.40 -9.27 -10.23
N ALA A 2 -0.31 -9.06 -11.35
CA ALA A 2 -0.39 -7.75 -12.02
C ALA A 2 -0.72 -6.52 -11.14
N PRO A 3 -1.77 -6.51 -10.28
CA PRO A 3 -2.09 -5.31 -9.50
C PRO A 3 -1.08 -5.03 -8.37
N ILE A 4 -0.54 -6.06 -7.72
CA ILE A 4 0.49 -5.91 -6.67
C ILE A 4 1.78 -5.40 -7.29
N GLU A 5 2.20 -6.00 -8.40
CA GLU A 5 3.44 -5.65 -9.11
C GLU A 5 3.41 -4.20 -9.63
N ALA A 6 2.25 -3.75 -10.15
CA ALA A 6 2.08 -2.36 -10.56
C ALA A 6 2.19 -1.38 -9.38
N SER A 7 1.62 -1.73 -8.22
CA SER A 7 1.75 -0.92 -7.00
C SER A 7 3.21 -0.86 -6.54
N HIS A 8 3.90 -2.01 -6.52
CA HIS A 8 5.32 -2.10 -6.16
C HIS A 8 6.19 -1.19 -7.03
N GLN A 9 6.10 -1.35 -8.36
CA GLN A 9 6.86 -0.52 -9.30
C GLN A 9 6.56 0.97 -9.15
N THR A 10 5.34 1.33 -8.76
CA THR A 10 4.96 2.73 -8.55
C THR A 10 5.55 3.30 -7.26
N LEU A 11 5.54 2.53 -6.16
CA LEU A 11 6.19 2.91 -4.91
C LEU A 11 7.71 3.03 -5.06
N GLU A 12 8.33 2.10 -5.79
CA GLU A 12 9.76 2.17 -6.10
C GLU A 12 10.12 3.43 -6.88
N LYS A 13 9.31 3.81 -7.88
CA LYS A 13 9.52 5.07 -8.60
C LYS A 13 9.47 6.28 -7.67
N ALA A 14 8.50 6.33 -6.76
CA ALA A 14 8.40 7.41 -5.77
C ALA A 14 9.61 7.44 -4.83
N TYR A 15 10.08 6.27 -4.38
CA TYR A 15 11.27 6.13 -3.54
C TYR A 15 12.53 6.63 -4.28
N GLN A 16 12.72 6.23 -5.55
CA GLN A 16 13.87 6.67 -6.35
C GLN A 16 13.84 8.18 -6.62
N LEU A 17 12.65 8.76 -6.83
CA LEU A 17 12.49 10.19 -7.03
C LEU A 17 13.01 10.96 -5.81
N LEU A 18 12.64 10.55 -4.59
CA LEU A 18 13.11 11.15 -3.35
C LEU A 18 14.61 10.96 -3.12
N LYS A 19 15.13 9.78 -3.47
CA LYS A 19 16.54 9.43 -3.32
C LYS A 19 17.47 10.18 -4.28
N SER A 20 16.96 10.59 -5.44
CA SER A 20 17.74 11.27 -6.48
C SER A 20 18.34 12.62 -6.03
N GLY A 21 17.87 13.19 -4.93
CA GLY A 21 18.43 14.41 -4.32
C GLY A 21 18.17 15.70 -5.11
N GLY A 22 17.48 15.61 -6.26
CA GLY A 22 17.06 16.76 -7.04
C GLY A 22 15.87 17.50 -6.43
N PRO A 23 15.40 18.57 -7.09
CA PRO A 23 14.11 19.18 -6.76
C PRO A 23 13.01 18.12 -6.89
N VAL A 24 12.30 17.83 -5.81
CA VAL A 24 11.22 16.85 -5.79
C VAL A 24 9.90 17.61 -5.79
N GLU A 25 9.10 17.42 -6.84
CA GLU A 25 7.75 17.98 -6.86
C GLU A 25 6.83 17.13 -5.97
N VAL A 26 6.28 17.74 -4.92
CA VAL A 26 5.32 17.09 -4.01
C VAL A 26 4.15 16.48 -4.78
N GLY A 27 3.69 17.18 -5.82
CA GLY A 27 2.61 16.73 -6.70
C GLY A 27 2.94 15.40 -7.39
N GLU A 28 4.19 15.18 -7.79
CA GLU A 28 4.63 13.96 -8.45
C GLU A 28 4.67 12.77 -7.47
N VAL A 29 5.28 12.94 -6.28
CA VAL A 29 5.30 11.89 -5.25
C VAL A 29 3.89 11.53 -4.80
N ASN A 30 3.04 12.55 -4.59
CA ASN A 30 1.65 12.33 -4.22
C ASN A 30 0.85 11.64 -5.33
N GLY A 31 1.10 12.00 -6.60
CA GLY A 31 0.49 11.34 -7.76
C GLY A 31 0.86 9.86 -7.85
N LEU A 32 2.14 9.53 -7.63
CA LEU A 32 2.63 8.16 -7.58
C LEU A 32 1.99 7.38 -6.42
N LEU A 33 1.91 7.96 -5.22
CA LEU A 33 1.26 7.28 -4.09
C LEU A 33 -0.24 7.04 -4.35
N ASN A 34 -0.95 8.02 -4.89
CA ASN A 34 -2.37 7.85 -5.24
C ASN A 34 -2.57 6.75 -6.29
N SER A 35 -1.65 6.63 -7.25
CA SER A 35 -1.66 5.55 -8.23
C SER A 35 -1.36 4.19 -7.60
N ALA A 36 -0.37 4.09 -6.70
CA ALA A 36 0.01 2.85 -6.02
C ALA A 36 -1.08 2.32 -5.08
N THR A 37 -1.85 3.22 -4.47
CA THR A 37 -2.90 2.89 -3.48
C THR A 37 -4.30 2.79 -4.10
N ARG A 38 -4.47 3.12 -5.38
CA ARG A 38 -5.76 3.09 -6.09
C ARG A 38 -6.48 1.76 -5.95
N ASP A 39 -5.74 0.66 -6.02
CA ASP A 39 -6.29 -0.69 -6.01
C ASP A 39 -6.54 -1.21 -4.58
N CYS A 40 -6.22 -0.41 -3.55
CA CYS A 40 -6.57 -0.67 -2.16
C CYS A 40 -6.65 0.65 -1.38
N VAL A 41 -7.72 1.42 -1.64
CA VAL A 41 -7.85 2.77 -1.09
C VAL A 41 -8.02 2.71 0.43
N PRO A 42 -7.09 3.31 1.21
CA PRO A 42 -7.25 3.39 2.65
C PRO A 42 -8.48 4.23 3.03
N ASN A 43 -9.17 3.86 4.11
CA ASN A 43 -10.34 4.59 4.61
C ASN A 43 -9.99 6.07 4.93
N GLN A 44 -10.13 6.96 3.96
CA GLN A 44 -10.06 8.40 4.19
C GLN A 44 -11.34 8.83 4.90
N ARG A 45 -11.25 9.17 6.19
CA ARG A 45 -12.39 9.53 7.06
C ARG A 45 -13.34 10.62 6.52
N ASN A 46 -12.95 11.37 5.49
CA ASN A 46 -13.73 12.48 4.91
C ASN A 46 -14.00 12.38 3.39
N SER A 47 -13.89 11.20 2.76
CA SER A 47 -14.14 11.03 1.31
C SER A 47 -15.48 10.33 1.03
N ILE A 48 -16.13 10.64 -0.12
CA ILE A 48 -17.27 9.87 -0.66
C ILE A 48 -16.96 8.37 -0.72
N VAL A 49 -15.69 7.99 -0.86
CA VAL A 49 -15.22 6.60 -0.80
C VAL A 49 -15.41 5.97 0.58
N ALA A 50 -15.34 6.74 1.67
CA ALA A 50 -15.66 6.25 3.02
C ALA A 50 -17.17 6.04 3.24
N PHE A 51 -18.03 6.72 2.48
CA PHE A 51 -19.46 6.43 2.49
C PHE A 51 -19.77 5.12 1.74
N GLN A 52 -19.01 4.81 0.68
CA GLN A 52 -19.11 3.53 -0.04
C GLN A 52 -18.54 2.35 0.79
N SER A 53 -17.48 2.57 1.57
CA SER A 53 -16.98 1.53 2.49
C SER A 53 -17.93 1.24 3.65
N GLN A 54 -18.74 2.22 4.10
CA GLN A 54 -19.84 1.99 5.05
C GLN A 54 -20.99 1.14 4.49
N THR A 55 -21.16 1.10 3.16
CA THR A 55 -22.14 0.22 2.48
C THR A 55 -21.67 -1.22 2.29
N GLY A 56 -20.51 -1.60 2.86
CA GLY A 56 -19.98 -2.96 2.78
C GLY A 56 -19.29 -3.29 1.45
N VAL A 57 -19.00 -2.29 0.61
CA VAL A 57 -18.23 -2.46 -0.62
C VAL A 57 -16.76 -2.21 -0.31
N GLU A 58 -16.04 -3.26 0.06
CA GLU A 58 -14.58 -3.27 0.09
C GLU A 58 -14.04 -3.11 -1.34
N VAL A 59 -13.54 -1.94 -1.74
CA VAL A 59 -12.88 -1.73 -3.05
C VAL A 59 -11.37 -1.88 -2.90
N CYS A 60 -10.92 -2.99 -2.32
CA CYS A 60 -9.51 -3.36 -2.31
C CYS A 60 -9.32 -4.60 -3.19
N THR A 61 -8.79 -4.39 -4.39
CA THR A 61 -8.43 -5.47 -5.33
C THR A 61 -7.48 -6.47 -4.67
N PHE A 62 -6.61 -6.04 -3.76
CA PHE A 62 -5.72 -6.94 -3.02
C PHE A 62 -6.49 -7.91 -2.12
N SER A 63 -7.62 -7.50 -1.53
CA SER A 63 -8.54 -8.38 -0.80
C SER A 63 -9.12 -9.45 -1.72
N LEU A 64 -9.51 -9.10 -2.95
CA LEU A 64 -9.99 -10.07 -3.94
C LEU A 64 -8.89 -11.06 -4.37
N VAL A 65 -7.68 -10.57 -4.60
CA VAL A 65 -6.52 -11.41 -4.93
C VAL A 65 -6.24 -12.41 -3.81
N LEU A 66 -6.21 -11.96 -2.56
CA LEU A 66 -5.99 -12.81 -1.41
C LEU A 66 -7.12 -13.83 -1.24
N LYS A 67 -8.39 -13.40 -1.29
CA LYS A 67 -9.57 -14.29 -1.18
C LYS A 67 -9.53 -15.42 -2.22
N ASN A 68 -9.13 -15.10 -3.45
CA ASN A 68 -8.98 -16.12 -4.50
C ASN A 68 -7.81 -17.07 -4.20
N ALA A 69 -6.66 -16.53 -3.81
CA ALA A 69 -5.47 -17.31 -3.50
C ALA A 69 -5.65 -18.26 -2.29
N SER A 70 -6.36 -17.82 -1.26
CA SER A 70 -6.61 -18.59 -0.04
C SER A 70 -7.91 -19.39 -0.09
N SER A 71 -8.59 -19.49 -1.24
CA SER A 71 -9.93 -20.08 -1.36
C SER A 71 -9.98 -21.58 -1.04
N LEU A 72 -8.84 -22.27 -1.14
CA LEU A 72 -8.71 -23.69 -0.83
C LEU A 72 -8.22 -23.95 0.61
N LEU A 73 -7.87 -22.89 1.35
CA LEU A 73 -7.40 -22.98 2.73
C LEU A 73 -8.56 -22.81 3.70
N ASP A 74 -8.51 -23.56 4.80
CA ASP A 74 -9.43 -23.38 5.93
C ASP A 74 -9.31 -21.97 6.50
N ASP A 75 -10.40 -21.44 7.06
CA ASP A 75 -10.42 -20.10 7.69
C ASP A 75 -9.46 -19.96 8.89
N LYS A 76 -9.01 -21.08 9.44
CA LYS A 76 -8.04 -21.13 10.55
C LYS A 76 -6.64 -21.53 10.09
N ASP A 77 -6.43 -21.66 8.78
CA ASP A 77 -5.11 -21.96 8.25
C ASP A 77 -4.13 -20.82 8.58
N PRO A 78 -2.96 -21.13 9.18
CA PRO A 78 -2.02 -20.09 9.61
C PRO A 78 -1.48 -19.25 8.44
N VAL A 79 -1.32 -19.84 7.24
CA VAL A 79 -0.84 -19.13 6.05
C VAL A 79 -1.86 -18.09 5.60
N LYS A 80 -3.15 -18.46 5.61
CA LYS A 80 -4.25 -17.55 5.31
C LYS A 80 -4.31 -16.40 6.32
N LEU A 81 -4.26 -16.71 7.61
CA LEU A 81 -4.32 -15.71 8.69
C LEU A 81 -3.14 -14.72 8.63
N GLU A 82 -1.94 -15.20 8.34
CA GLU A 82 -0.76 -14.35 8.18
C GLU A 82 -0.88 -13.43 6.96
N ALA A 83 -1.37 -13.95 5.83
CA ALA A 83 -1.59 -13.16 4.64
C ALA A 83 -2.68 -12.08 4.86
N GLU A 84 -3.76 -12.39 5.57
CA GLU A 84 -4.79 -11.41 5.97
C GLU A 84 -4.24 -10.34 6.92
N ALA A 85 -3.39 -10.73 7.87
CA ALA A 85 -2.71 -9.78 8.75
C ALA A 85 -1.79 -8.83 7.98
N SER A 86 -1.04 -9.35 7.01
CA SER A 86 -0.16 -8.55 6.15
C SER A 86 -0.92 -7.57 5.26
N LEU A 87 -2.09 -7.95 4.73
CA LEU A 87 -2.97 -7.06 3.98
C LEU A 87 -3.48 -5.91 4.85
N ASN A 88 -3.92 -6.22 6.08
CA ASN A 88 -4.35 -5.19 7.04
C ASN A 88 -3.22 -4.24 7.42
N GLN A 89 -2.00 -4.75 7.55
CA GLN A 89 -0.82 -3.92 7.79
C GLN A 89 -0.53 -3.01 6.58
N LEU A 90 -0.63 -3.53 5.36
CA LEU A 90 -0.41 -2.76 4.13
C LEU A 90 -1.40 -1.60 3.99
N ILE A 91 -2.68 -1.83 4.27
CA ILE A 91 -3.72 -0.79 4.25
C ILE A 91 -3.40 0.33 5.26
N ARG A 92 -2.89 -0.02 6.44
CA ARG A 92 -2.45 0.96 7.44
C ARG A 92 -1.23 1.73 6.95
N SER A 93 -0.21 1.05 6.42
CA SER A 93 0.98 1.70 5.85
C SER A 93 0.61 2.69 4.74
N PHE A 94 -0.32 2.36 3.85
CA PHE A 94 -0.85 3.29 2.85
C PHE A 94 -1.53 4.53 3.45
N SER A 95 -2.28 4.35 4.54
CA SER A 95 -2.89 5.47 5.27
C SER A 95 -1.84 6.37 5.90
N ASP A 96 -0.83 5.76 6.55
CA ASP A 96 0.21 6.45 7.31
C ASP A 96 1.12 7.27 6.38
N ILE A 97 1.57 6.68 5.26
CA ILE A 97 2.41 7.40 4.29
C ILE A 97 1.62 8.51 3.58
N GLY A 98 0.33 8.31 3.31
CA GLY A 98 -0.53 9.37 2.77
C GLY A 98 -0.70 10.55 3.74
N GLY A 99 -0.89 10.27 5.03
CA GLY A 99 -0.92 11.29 6.09
C GLY A 99 0.42 12.01 6.28
N LEU A 100 1.53 11.26 6.19
CA LEU A 100 2.87 11.82 6.28
C LEU A 100 3.14 12.80 5.14
N ILE A 101 2.85 12.43 3.89
CA ILE A 101 3.01 13.33 2.73
C ILE A 101 2.14 14.59 2.88
N GLY A 102 0.89 14.43 3.32
CA GLY A 102 -0.04 15.56 3.48
C GLY A 102 0.35 16.58 4.56
N THR A 103 1.25 16.21 5.48
CA THR A 103 1.68 17.08 6.60
C THR A 103 3.14 17.52 6.51
N SER A 104 3.90 17.00 5.53
CA SER A 104 5.33 17.22 5.38
C SER A 104 5.65 18.43 4.51
N ASN A 105 6.75 19.12 4.83
CA ASN A 105 7.34 20.14 3.97
C ASN A 105 8.54 19.54 3.20
N PHE A 106 8.35 19.26 1.91
CA PHE A 106 9.36 18.60 1.08
C PHE A 106 10.61 19.45 0.83
N GLU A 107 10.59 20.75 1.12
CA GLU A 107 11.80 21.56 1.09
C GLU A 107 12.76 21.17 2.24
N LEU A 108 12.22 20.69 3.36
CA LEU A 108 13.00 20.22 4.50
C LEU A 108 13.60 18.83 4.22
N SER A 109 14.91 18.71 4.40
CA SER A 109 15.62 17.43 4.25
C SER A 109 15.14 16.38 5.24
N SER A 110 14.77 16.78 6.46
CA SER A 110 14.23 15.88 7.49
C SER A 110 12.90 15.25 7.08
N ASP A 111 12.01 16.03 6.48
CA ASP A 111 10.68 15.57 6.06
C ASP A 111 10.79 14.67 4.84
N ARG A 112 11.63 15.04 3.87
CA ARG A 112 11.99 14.15 2.74
C ARG A 112 12.52 12.81 3.23
N LYS A 113 13.39 12.81 4.23
CA LYS A 113 13.94 11.57 4.78
C LYS A 113 12.86 10.71 5.44
N ARG A 114 11.95 11.32 6.20
CA ARG A 114 10.82 10.60 6.82
C ARG A 114 9.91 9.98 5.77
N ILE A 115 9.64 10.67 4.67
CA ILE A 115 8.82 10.14 3.56
C ILE A 115 9.57 8.99 2.86
N GLU A 116 10.87 9.14 2.61
CA GLU A 116 11.72 8.08 2.06
C GLU A 116 11.64 6.82 2.93
N ASP A 117 11.81 6.96 4.25
CA ASP A 117 11.77 5.84 5.19
C ASP A 117 10.37 5.20 5.22
N GLY A 118 9.30 6.02 5.24
CA GLY A 118 7.92 5.53 5.21
C GLY A 118 7.54 4.82 3.91
N LEU A 119 8.10 5.24 2.76
CA LEU A 119 7.94 4.52 1.49
C LEU A 119 8.68 3.19 1.52
N ALA A 120 9.92 3.15 2.03
CA ALA A 120 10.68 1.91 2.18
C ALA A 120 9.96 0.90 3.07
N ASP A 121 9.39 1.36 4.20
CA ASP A 121 8.58 0.54 5.08
C ASP A 121 7.32 0.02 4.37
N THR A 122 6.65 0.87 3.60
CA THR A 122 5.44 0.49 2.84
C THR A 122 5.75 -0.56 1.77
N ILE A 123 6.87 -0.42 1.06
CA ILE A 123 7.36 -1.41 0.08
C ILE A 123 7.62 -2.75 0.78
N SER A 124 8.34 -2.74 1.91
CA SER A 124 8.61 -3.95 2.70
C SER A 124 7.33 -4.67 3.15
N VAL A 125 6.28 -3.92 3.51
CA VAL A 125 4.98 -4.50 3.86
C VAL A 125 4.26 -5.06 2.62
N LEU A 126 4.35 -4.39 1.47
CA LEU A 126 3.81 -4.89 0.21
C LEU A 126 4.47 -6.21 -0.21
N ASP A 127 5.79 -6.33 -0.07
CA ASP A 127 6.55 -7.55 -0.36
C ASP A 127 6.10 -8.72 0.51
N LYS A 128 5.89 -8.46 1.82
CA LYS A 128 5.36 -9.46 2.74
C LYS A 128 3.95 -9.91 2.35
N PHE A 129 3.10 -8.96 1.95
CA PHE A 129 1.76 -9.29 1.47
C PHE A 129 1.82 -10.13 0.19
N GLU A 130 2.66 -9.76 -0.78
CA GLU A 130 2.85 -10.54 -2.01
C GLU A 130 3.31 -11.96 -1.69
N GLN A 131 4.28 -12.11 -0.78
CA GLN A 131 4.76 -13.42 -0.35
C GLN A 131 3.65 -14.22 0.38
N GLY A 132 2.83 -13.58 1.20
CA GLY A 132 1.66 -14.22 1.82
C GLY A 132 0.68 -14.78 0.78
N VAL A 133 0.44 -14.04 -0.30
CA VAL A 133 -0.41 -14.52 -1.41
C VAL A 133 0.24 -15.71 -2.13
N LYS A 134 1.55 -15.64 -2.41
CA LYS A 134 2.31 -16.74 -3.02
C LYS A 134 2.27 -18.00 -2.16
N ASN A 135 2.44 -17.86 -0.84
CA ASN A 135 2.33 -18.95 0.11
C ASN A 135 0.93 -19.59 0.09
N CYS A 136 -0.15 -18.79 0.00
CA CYS A 136 -1.51 -19.32 -0.13
C CYS A 136 -1.71 -20.14 -1.41
N LEU A 137 -1.02 -19.77 -2.49
CA LEU A 137 -1.01 -20.48 -3.77
C LEU A 137 -0.04 -21.67 -3.81
N GLY A 138 0.84 -21.80 -2.81
CA GLY A 138 1.89 -22.83 -2.77
C GLY A 138 3.02 -22.62 -3.78
N ILE A 139 3.34 -21.36 -4.13
CA ILE A 139 4.41 -20.98 -5.08
C ILE A 139 5.46 -20.05 -4.49
#